data_AF-A0A0X3BJ68-F1
#
_entry.id   AF-A0A0X3BJ68-F1
#
_cell.length_a   1.000
_cell.length_b   1.000
_cell.length_c   1.000
_cell.angle_alpha   90.00
_cell.angle_beta   90.00
_cell.angle_gamma   90.00
#
_symmetry.space_group_name_H-M   'P 1'
#
loop_
_entity.id
_entity.type
_entity.pdbx_description
1 polymer ?
#
loop_
_entity_poly.entity_id
_entity_poly.type
_entity_poly.pdbx_seq_one_letter_code
_entity_poly.pdbx_strand_id
1 'polypeptide(L)'
;MTERIELGSKLEDESLVRRGLMRETARVRQIRIMPDLNVVKIGGHGVIDYGRKVIYPLVEEIGELSRDHKILVATGGGVRVRHILDVGIDLGMRPVCLLNWQARSASRTRS
;
A
#
# COMPACT_ATOMS: atom_id res chain seq x y z
N MET A 1 20.87 35.13 -11.95
CA MET A 1 19.45 34.81 -12.24
C MET A 1 19.51 33.47 -12.96
N THR A 2 19.26 32.37 -12.25
CA THR A 2 19.45 31.02 -12.81
C THR A 2 18.39 30.80 -13.88
N GLU A 3 18.82 30.51 -15.11
CA GLU A 3 17.89 30.19 -16.19
C GLU A 3 17.08 28.96 -15.79
N ARG A 4 15.76 29.05 -15.96
CA ARG A 4 14.85 27.93 -15.79
C ARG A 4 15.17 26.92 -16.88
N ILE A 5 15.68 25.76 -16.48
CA ILE A 5 15.90 24.65 -17.40
C ILE A 5 14.55 23.98 -17.62
N GLU A 6 13.95 24.22 -18.78
CA GLU A 6 12.68 23.60 -19.18
C GLU A 6 12.95 22.27 -19.88
N LEU A 7 12.06 21.31 -19.63
CA LEU A 7 12.10 19.97 -20.19
C LEU A 7 10.98 19.82 -21.21
N GLY A 8 11.35 19.73 -22.49
CA GLY A 8 10.44 19.54 -23.63
C GLY A 8 9.32 18.56 -23.34
N SER A 9 8.10 19.04 -23.10
CA SER A 9 6.96 18.18 -22.74
C SER A 9 5.61 18.88 -22.95
N LYS A 10 4.56 18.07 -23.11
CA LYS A 10 3.18 18.57 -23.21
C LYS A 10 2.65 19.20 -21.91
N LEU A 11 3.43 19.18 -20.84
CA LEU A 11 3.11 19.74 -19.53
C LEU A 11 4.02 20.92 -19.19
N GLU A 12 4.83 21.40 -20.14
CA GLU A 12 5.67 22.58 -19.95
C GLU A 12 4.84 23.79 -19.60
N ASP A 13 5.38 24.59 -18.67
CA ASP A 13 4.78 25.83 -18.14
C ASP A 13 3.35 25.68 -17.57
N GLU A 14 2.87 24.45 -17.39
CA GLU A 14 1.57 24.17 -16.80
C GLU A 14 1.65 23.86 -15.30
N SER A 15 0.62 24.27 -14.57
CA SER A 15 0.42 23.85 -13.18
C SER A 15 -0.39 22.56 -13.14
N LEU A 16 0.16 21.49 -12.54
CA LEU A 16 -0.52 20.18 -12.44
C LEU A 16 -1.83 20.21 -11.64
N VAL A 17 -2.10 21.29 -10.90
CA VAL A 17 -3.36 21.49 -10.17
C VAL A 17 -4.37 22.33 -10.96
N ARG A 18 -4.02 22.85 -12.15
CA ARG A 18 -4.91 23.62 -12.99
C ARG A 18 -6.06 22.73 -13.49
N ARG A 19 -7.30 23.14 -13.21
CA ARG A 19 -8.51 22.38 -13.55
C ARG A 19 -8.66 22.12 -15.06
N GLY A 20 -8.18 23.03 -15.92
CA GLY A 20 -8.18 22.86 -17.38
C GLY A 20 -7.34 21.66 -17.82
N LEU A 21 -6.07 21.64 -17.39
CA LEU A 21 -5.13 20.55 -17.67
C LEU A 21 -5.61 19.20 -17.10
N MET A 22 -6.16 19.20 -15.89
CA MET A 22 -6.75 18.00 -15.27
C MET A 22 -7.89 17.42 -16.12
N ARG A 23 -8.78 18.26 -16.67
CA ARG A 23 -9.87 17.80 -17.56
C ARG A 23 -9.37 17.28 -18.90
N GLU A 24 -8.31 17.86 -19.43
CA GLU A 24 -7.69 17.43 -20.68
C GLU A 24 -7.01 16.06 -20.51
N THR A 25 -6.18 15.93 -19.47
CA THR A 25 -5.46 14.68 -19.17
C THR A 25 -6.39 13.57 -18.68
N ALA A 26 -7.52 13.89 -18.03
CA ALA A 26 -8.51 12.91 -17.60
C ALA A 26 -9.18 12.15 -18.77
N ARG A 27 -9.05 12.64 -20.02
CA ARG A 27 -9.55 11.95 -21.22
C ARG A 27 -8.65 10.81 -21.68
N VAL A 28 -7.45 10.68 -21.11
CA VAL A 28 -6.52 9.59 -21.45
C VAL A 28 -7.11 8.27 -20.97
N ARG A 29 -7.17 7.29 -21.88
CA ARG A 29 -7.70 5.96 -21.57
C ARG A 29 -6.85 5.31 -20.47
N GLN A 30 -7.48 4.98 -19.34
CA GLN A 30 -6.82 4.23 -18.28
C GLN A 30 -6.45 2.83 -18.80
N ILE A 31 -5.16 2.53 -18.81
CA ILE A 31 -4.64 1.22 -19.19
C ILE A 31 -4.59 0.30 -17.98
N ARG A 32 -5.00 -0.96 -18.15
CA ARG A 32 -4.82 -2.00 -17.14
C ARG A 32 -3.41 -2.57 -17.29
N ILE A 33 -2.52 -2.25 -16.35
CA ILE A 33 -1.11 -2.69 -16.38
C ILE A 33 -1.02 -4.22 -16.20
N MET A 34 -1.82 -4.79 -15.29
CA MET A 34 -1.91 -6.23 -15.06
C MET A 34 -3.39 -6.64 -14.98
N PRO A 35 -4.05 -6.86 -16.12
CA PRO A 35 -5.49 -7.13 -16.14
C PRO A 35 -5.88 -8.46 -15.49
N ASP A 36 -4.96 -9.43 -15.48
CA ASP A 36 -5.21 -10.80 -14.98
C ASP A 36 -4.69 -11.02 -13.55
N LEU A 37 -4.24 -9.95 -12.86
CA LEU A 37 -3.72 -10.06 -11.50
C LEU A 37 -4.88 -10.02 -10.49
N ASN A 38 -4.96 -11.05 -9.67
CA ASN A 38 -5.87 -11.11 -8.54
C ASN A 38 -5.17 -10.59 -7.28
N VAL A 39 -5.74 -9.58 -6.63
CA VAL A 39 -5.19 -9.04 -5.38
C VAL A 39 -6.03 -9.53 -4.21
N VAL A 40 -5.42 -10.33 -3.34
CA VAL A 40 -6.08 -10.91 -2.17
C VAL A 40 -5.51 -10.28 -0.91
N LYS A 41 -6.37 -9.60 -0.15
CA LYS A 41 -5.98 -9.00 1.14
C LYS A 41 -6.38 -9.88 2.30
N ILE A 42 -5.40 -10.37 3.05
CA ILE A 42 -5.60 -11.16 4.26
C ILE A 42 -5.59 -10.23 5.47
N GLY A 43 -6.69 -10.26 6.24
CA GLY A 43 -6.85 -9.45 7.44
C GLY A 43 -5.90 -9.88 8.55
N GLY A 44 -5.20 -8.91 9.16
CA GLY A 44 -4.34 -9.18 10.33
C GLY A 44 -5.16 -9.70 11.52
N HIS A 45 -6.10 -8.88 12.01
CA HIS A 45 -6.96 -9.24 13.14
C HIS A 45 -7.99 -10.32 12.80
N GLY A 46 -8.53 -10.26 11.58
CA GLY A 46 -9.59 -11.16 11.15
C GLY A 46 -9.12 -12.55 10.70
N VAL A 47 -7.81 -12.76 10.47
CA VAL A 47 -7.30 -14.04 9.96
C VAL A 47 -5.94 -14.39 10.56
N ILE A 48 -4.93 -13.52 10.41
CA ILE A 48 -3.54 -13.82 10.79
C ILE A 48 -3.41 -14.05 12.30
N ASP A 49 -4.08 -13.24 13.11
CA ASP A 49 -4.02 -13.31 14.56
C ASP A 49 -4.69 -14.57 15.14
N TYR A 50 -5.50 -15.31 14.35
CA TYR A 50 -6.05 -16.62 14.74
C TYR A 50 -5.04 -17.76 14.63
N GLY A 51 -3.87 -17.50 14.03
CA GLY A 51 -2.75 -18.43 14.00
C GLY A 51 -2.96 -19.66 13.12
N ARG A 52 -2.21 -20.73 13.43
CA ARG A 52 -2.03 -21.91 12.56
C ARG A 52 -3.33 -22.52 12.06
N LYS A 53 -4.33 -22.69 12.93
CA LYS A 53 -5.58 -23.39 12.61
C LYS A 53 -6.36 -22.74 11.47
N VAL A 54 -6.27 -21.41 11.32
CA VAL A 54 -6.97 -20.64 10.29
C VAL A 54 -6.05 -20.35 9.11
N ILE A 55 -4.77 -20.06 9.37
CA ILE A 55 -3.84 -19.65 8.31
C ILE A 55 -3.38 -20.80 7.43
N TYR A 56 -3.14 -21.99 7.99
CA TYR A 56 -2.55 -23.08 7.20
C TYR A 56 -3.47 -23.57 6.07
N PRO A 57 -4.77 -23.80 6.30
CA PRO A 57 -5.70 -24.16 5.22
C PRO A 57 -5.76 -23.08 4.12
N LEU A 58 -5.76 -21.80 4.50
CA LEU A 58 -5.80 -20.70 3.55
C LEU A 58 -4.51 -20.59 2.71
N VAL A 59 -3.36 -20.85 3.32
CA VAL A 59 -2.07 -20.85 2.60
C VAL A 59 -2.01 -22.01 1.61
N GLU A 60 -2.54 -23.17 1.99
CA GLU A 60 -2.62 -24.34 1.10
C GLU A 60 -3.51 -24.05 -0.11
N GLU A 61 -4.73 -23.55 0.12
CA GLU A 61 -5.68 -23.19 -0.95
C GLU A 61 -5.12 -22.10 -1.88
N ILE A 62 -4.54 -21.03 -1.32
CA ILE A 62 -3.90 -19.97 -2.12
C ILE A 62 -2.70 -20.53 -2.89
N GLY A 63 -1.95 -21.45 -2.30
CA GLY A 63 -0.82 -22.11 -2.94
C GLY A 63 -1.24 -22.92 -4.16
N GLU A 64 -2.34 -23.65 -4.07
CA GLU A 64 -2.92 -24.38 -5.21
C GLU A 64 -3.39 -23.43 -6.30
N LEU A 65 -4.19 -22.41 -5.95
CA LEU A 65 -4.70 -21.42 -6.90
C LEU A 65 -3.60 -20.58 -7.57
N SER A 66 -2.46 -20.39 -6.90
CA SER A 66 -1.33 -19.62 -7.44
C SER A 66 -0.67 -20.27 -8.67
N ARG A 67 -0.93 -21.57 -8.90
CA ARG A 67 -0.42 -22.29 -10.08
C ARG A 67 -1.13 -21.85 -11.36
N ASP A 68 -2.44 -21.57 -11.26
CA ASP A 68 -3.30 -21.26 -12.39
C ASP A 68 -3.61 -19.76 -12.51
N HIS A 69 -3.46 -19.01 -11.41
CA HIS A 69 -3.77 -17.59 -11.34
C HIS A 69 -2.60 -16.76 -10.85
N LYS A 70 -2.41 -15.57 -11.45
CA LYS A 70 -1.50 -14.55 -10.92
C LYS A 70 -2.14 -13.94 -9.68
N ILE A 71 -1.55 -14.17 -8.51
CA ILE A 71 -2.08 -13.71 -7.22
C ILE A 71 -1.05 -12.83 -6.51
N LEU A 72 -1.47 -11.64 -6.08
CA LEU A 72 -0.76 -10.79 -5.13
C LEU A 72 -1.44 -10.87 -3.76
N VAL A 73 -0.75 -11.45 -2.78
CA VAL A 73 -1.24 -11.54 -1.41
C VAL A 73 -0.72 -10.36 -0.60
N ALA A 74 -1.63 -9.58 -0.02
CA ALA A 74 -1.32 -8.47 0.87
C ALA A 74 -1.82 -8.76 2.30
N THR A 75 -0.97 -8.58 3.30
CA THR A 75 -1.32 -8.86 4.71
C THR A 75 -1.57 -7.59 5.50
N GLY A 76 -2.62 -7.58 6.33
CA GLY A 76 -2.83 -6.54 7.35
C GLY A 76 -1.97 -6.75 8.61
N GLY A 77 -1.78 -5.71 9.42
CA GLY A 77 -0.88 -5.77 10.57
C GLY A 77 -1.45 -6.31 11.89
N GLY A 78 -2.78 -6.40 12.02
CA GLY A 78 -3.45 -7.08 13.15
C GLY A 78 -3.45 -6.33 14.48
N VAL A 79 -3.70 -7.06 15.57
CA VAL A 79 -3.81 -6.52 16.94
C VAL A 79 -2.55 -5.77 17.37
N ARG A 80 -1.39 -6.18 16.88
CA ARG A 80 -0.11 -5.54 17.17
C ARG A 80 -0.05 -4.10 16.66
N VAL A 81 -0.66 -3.83 15.50
CA VAL A 81 -0.77 -2.45 14.97
C VAL A 81 -1.67 -1.61 15.85
N ARG A 82 -2.76 -2.18 16.36
CA ARG A 82 -3.64 -1.47 17.29
C ARG A 82 -2.91 -1.09 18.57
N HIS A 83 -2.15 -2.01 19.16
CA HIS A 83 -1.35 -1.72 20.34
C HIS A 83 -0.32 -0.59 20.12
N ILE A 84 0.44 -0.65 19.01
CA ILE A 84 1.42 0.38 18.63
C ILE A 84 0.72 1.74 18.42
N LEU A 85 -0.46 1.75 17.80
CA LEU A 85 -1.26 2.95 17.59
C LEU A 85 -1.75 3.53 18.92
N ASP A 86 -2.26 2.70 19.82
CA ASP A 86 -2.74 3.11 21.14
C ASP A 86 -1.60 3.76 21.95
N VAL A 87 -0.41 3.12 21.99
CA VAL A 87 0.78 3.69 22.64
C VAL A 87 1.22 5.00 21.98
N GLY A 88 1.23 5.07 20.66
CA GLY A 88 1.63 6.28 19.94
C GLY A 88 0.70 7.46 20.18
N ILE A 89 -0.61 7.20 20.29
CA ILE A 89 -1.62 8.22 20.60
C ILE A 89 -1.43 8.71 22.04
N ASP A 90 -1.22 7.80 22.99
CA ASP A 90 -0.97 8.14 24.39
C ASP A 90 0.28 9.02 24.56
N LEU A 91 1.32 8.76 23.75
CA LEU A 91 2.54 9.56 23.68
C LEU A 91 2.39 10.88 22.89
N GLY A 92 1.19 11.21 22.38
CA GLY A 92 0.94 12.43 21.60
C GLY A 92 1.67 12.47 20.25
N MET A 93 2.00 11.32 19.67
CA MET A 93 2.73 11.27 18.40
C MET A 93 1.87 11.72 17.23
N ARG A 94 2.45 12.55 16.35
CA ARG A 94 1.81 12.94 15.09
C ARG A 94 1.68 11.72 14.14
N PRO A 95 0.63 11.65 13.29
CA PRO A 95 0.37 10.50 12.43
C PRO A 95 1.58 10.06 11.57
N VAL A 96 2.34 11.01 11.03
CA VAL A 96 3.55 10.71 10.24
C VAL A 96 4.67 10.09 11.08
N CYS A 97 4.85 10.56 12.31
CA CYS A 97 5.84 10.01 13.23
C CYS A 97 5.44 8.59 13.67
N LEU A 98 4.15 8.39 13.91
CA LEU A 98 3.58 7.11 14.32
C LEU A 98 3.70 6.05 13.21
N LEU A 99 3.39 6.40 11.96
CA LEU A 99 3.54 5.50 10.82
C LEU A 99 5.01 5.06 10.64
N ASN A 100 5.95 6.00 10.74
CA ASN A 100 7.38 5.68 10.61
C ASN A 100 7.86 4.78 11.77
N TRP A 101 7.38 5.03 12.99
CA TRP A 101 7.71 4.19 14.14
C TRP A 101 7.13 2.77 14.04
N GLN A 102 5.89 2.65 13.55
CA GLN A 102 5.27 1.35 13.23
C GLN A 102 6.10 0.57 12.18
N ALA A 103 6.56 1.23 11.12
CA ALA A 103 7.39 0.58 10.10
C ALA A 103 8.74 0.09 10.67
N ARG A 104 9.40 0.90 11.49
CA ARG A 104 10.70 0.56 12.11
C ARG A 104 10.62 -0.51 13.20
N SER A 105 9.51 -0.55 13.93
CA SER A 105 9.28 -1.59 14.95
C SER A 105 9.05 -2.96 14.31
N ALA A 106 8.38 -3.02 13.16
CA ALA A 106 8.20 -4.26 12.39
C ALA A 106 9.52 -4.82 11.83
N SER A 107 10.49 -3.96 11.46
CA SER A 107 11.78 -4.41 10.93
C SER A 107 12.76 -4.87 12.00
N ARG A 108 12.58 -4.45 13.26
CA ARG A 108 13.52 -4.73 14.37
C ARG A 108 13.38 -6.13 14.99
N THR A 109 12.31 -6.85 14.69
CA THR A 109 12.06 -8.21 15.21
C THR A 109 12.69 -9.33 14.37
N ARG A 110 13.42 -8.99 13.30
CA ARG A 110 14.31 -9.92 12.58
C ARG A 110 15.74 -9.79 13.12
N SER A 111 16.03 -10.42 14.26
CA SER A 111 17.37 -10.64 14.81
C SER A 111 17.41 -11.96 15.57
#